data_AF-A0A9W5YMN4-F1
#
_entry.id   AF-A0A9W5YMN4-F1
#
_cell.length_a   1.000
_cell.length_b   1.000
_cell.length_c   1.000
_cell.angle_alpha   90.00
_cell.angle_beta   90.00
_cell.angle_gamma   90.00
#
_symmetry.space_group_name_H-M   'P 1'
#
loop_
_entity.id
_entity.type
_entity.pdbx_description
1 polymer ?
#
loop_
_entity_poly.entity_id
_entity_poly.type
_entity_poly.pdbx_seq_one_letter_code
_entity_poly.pdbx_strand_id
1 'polypeptide(L)'
;MVYHASIMILWGLLKEPGDAAKASTESMTFAAREVCVAAAESVVQLLRIYRAKWGIDYMCLTTVSCLSTALFTLLSELGDLGRKSAFAELCVVARACSRRWPLMKGLMRMLQLLAQKNHVSLPPETRALFVDFEASIWERHNHERLKRICQDFWGGGTPRA
;
A
#
# COMPACT_ATOMS: atom_id res chain seq x y z
N MET A 1 8.40 4.73 -11.97
CA MET A 1 7.41 4.28 -10.97
C MET A 1 6.24 3.54 -11.59
N VAL A 2 5.52 4.16 -12.54
CA VAL A 2 4.35 3.52 -13.20
C VAL A 2 4.68 2.14 -13.77
N TYR A 3 5.81 1.99 -14.47
CA TYR A 3 6.30 0.70 -14.96
C TYR A 3 6.36 -0.39 -13.86
N HIS A 4 7.00 -0.09 -12.72
CA HIS A 4 7.08 -1.03 -11.60
C HIS A 4 5.72 -1.28 -10.95
N ALA A 5 4.84 -0.28 -10.89
CA ALA A 5 3.47 -0.47 -10.42
C ALA A 5 2.66 -1.38 -11.35
N SER A 6 2.80 -1.23 -12.66
CA SER A 6 2.19 -2.13 -13.65
C SER A 6 2.70 -3.55 -13.50
N ILE A 7 4.01 -3.76 -13.29
CA ILE A 7 4.59 -5.08 -12.98
C ILE A 7 3.92 -5.67 -11.73
N MET A 8 3.88 -4.93 -10.62
CA MET A 8 3.28 -5.41 -9.37
C MET A 8 1.79 -5.79 -9.54
N ILE A 9 1.04 -5.02 -10.32
CA ILE A 9 -0.38 -5.30 -10.58
C ILE A 9 -0.51 -6.57 -11.45
N LEU A 10 0.19 -6.64 -12.58
CA LEU A 10 0.08 -7.74 -13.53
C LEU A 10 0.53 -9.07 -12.90
N TRP A 11 1.67 -9.07 -12.22
CA TRP A 11 2.20 -10.27 -11.57
C TRP A 11 1.49 -10.60 -10.25
N GLY A 12 0.87 -9.60 -9.60
CA GLY A 12 0.00 -9.82 -8.44
C GLY A 12 -1.26 -10.63 -8.79
N LEU A 13 -1.81 -10.45 -9.99
CA LEU A 13 -2.97 -11.22 -10.47
C LEU A 13 -2.66 -12.71 -10.72
N LEU A 14 -1.41 -13.02 -11.05
CA LEU A 14 -0.95 -14.40 -11.27
C LEU A 14 -0.79 -15.20 -9.96
N LYS A 15 -0.94 -14.54 -8.79
CA LYS A 15 -0.81 -15.16 -7.47
C LYS A 15 -2.07 -15.95 -7.04
N GLU A 16 -3.15 -15.96 -7.81
CA GLU A 16 -4.39 -16.70 -7.53
C GLU A 16 -4.48 -17.96 -8.42
N PRO A 17 -4.03 -19.15 -7.99
CA PRO A 17 -4.18 -20.37 -8.77
C PRO A 17 -5.62 -20.88 -8.63
N GLY A 18 -6.29 -21.14 -9.74
CA GLY A 18 -7.42 -22.07 -9.74
C GLY A 18 -6.93 -23.48 -9.36
N ASP A 19 -7.80 -24.28 -8.72
CA ASP A 19 -7.47 -25.56 -8.08
C ASP A 19 -6.78 -26.63 -8.96
N ALA A 20 -6.71 -26.45 -10.27
CA ALA A 20 -6.32 -27.49 -11.23
C ALA A 20 -4.82 -27.55 -11.60
N ALA A 21 -3.96 -26.60 -11.20
CA ALA A 21 -2.59 -26.48 -11.75
C ALA A 21 -1.47 -26.38 -10.70
N LYS A 22 -1.50 -27.17 -9.62
CA LYS A 22 -0.72 -26.89 -8.40
C LYS A 22 0.82 -26.98 -8.54
N ALA A 23 1.38 -27.94 -9.29
CA ALA A 23 2.85 -28.16 -9.29
C ALA A 23 3.68 -27.19 -10.18
N SER A 24 3.22 -26.83 -11.38
CA SER A 24 3.92 -25.86 -12.25
C SER A 24 3.66 -24.41 -11.84
N THR A 25 2.54 -24.16 -11.14
CA THR A 25 2.14 -22.82 -10.69
C THR A 25 2.90 -22.39 -9.44
N GLU A 26 3.37 -23.30 -8.59
CA GLU A 26 4.18 -22.95 -7.40
C GLU A 26 5.50 -22.26 -7.76
N SER A 27 6.24 -22.77 -8.76
CA SER A 27 7.47 -22.12 -9.22
C SER A 27 7.19 -20.76 -9.88
N MET A 28 6.08 -20.64 -10.61
CA MET A 28 5.70 -19.39 -11.29
C MET A 28 5.22 -18.32 -10.30
N THR A 29 4.44 -18.71 -9.29
CA THR A 29 3.96 -17.80 -8.23
C THR A 29 5.11 -17.31 -7.36
N PHE A 30 6.09 -18.15 -7.06
CA PHE A 30 7.31 -17.73 -6.38
C PHE A 30 8.10 -16.70 -7.21
N ALA A 31 8.33 -16.97 -8.50
CA ALA A 31 9.01 -16.02 -9.38
C ALA A 31 8.25 -14.69 -9.51
N ALA A 32 6.92 -14.74 -9.68
CA ALA A 32 6.04 -13.58 -9.74
C ALA A 32 6.12 -12.73 -8.45
N ARG A 33 6.18 -13.39 -7.30
CA ARG A 33 6.35 -12.76 -5.98
C ARG A 33 7.67 -12.02 -5.88
N GLU A 34 8.79 -12.64 -6.23
CA GLU A 34 10.11 -12.01 -6.19
C GLU A 34 10.19 -10.81 -7.14
N VAL A 35 9.61 -10.91 -8.34
CA VAL A 35 9.52 -9.78 -9.29
C VAL A 35 8.70 -8.63 -8.72
N CYS A 36 7.56 -8.92 -8.08
CA CYS A 36 6.74 -7.91 -7.41
C CYS A 36 7.51 -7.20 -6.29
N VAL A 37 8.27 -7.94 -5.49
CA VAL A 37 9.08 -7.39 -4.38
C VAL A 37 10.20 -6.50 -4.92
N ALA A 38 10.96 -6.97 -5.91
CA ALA A 38 12.03 -6.18 -6.53
C ALA A 38 11.48 -4.89 -7.18
N ALA A 39 10.30 -4.95 -7.78
CA ALA A 39 9.61 -3.79 -8.30
C ALA A 39 9.20 -2.81 -7.18
N ALA A 40 8.71 -3.30 -6.05
CA ALA A 40 8.38 -2.46 -4.89
C ALA A 40 9.62 -1.77 -4.30
N GLU A 41 10.74 -2.47 -4.17
CA GLU A 41 12.01 -1.89 -3.73
C GLU A 41 12.52 -0.82 -4.69
N SER A 42 12.37 -1.05 -6.00
CA SER A 42 12.68 -0.04 -7.02
C SER A 42 11.81 1.22 -6.86
N VAL A 43 10.53 1.07 -6.49
CA VAL A 43 9.64 2.21 -6.17
C VAL A 43 10.14 2.96 -4.94
N VAL A 44 10.62 2.28 -3.89
CA VAL A 44 11.24 2.92 -2.71
C VAL A 44 12.43 3.79 -3.13
N GLN A 45 13.35 3.25 -3.92
CA GLN A 45 14.51 3.99 -4.39
C GLN A 45 14.13 5.21 -5.24
N LEU A 46 13.16 5.06 -6.14
CA LEU A 46 12.66 6.18 -6.93
C LEU A 46 11.96 7.23 -6.05
N LEU A 47 11.24 6.82 -5.00
CA LEU A 47 10.59 7.74 -4.06
C LEU A 47 11.62 8.53 -3.24
N ARG A 48 12.71 7.89 -2.82
CA ARG A 48 13.85 8.55 -2.18
C ARG A 48 14.40 9.67 -3.06
N ILE A 49 14.72 9.35 -4.32
CA ILE A 49 15.27 10.31 -5.28
C ILE A 49 14.27 11.44 -5.53
N TYR A 50 13.00 11.08 -5.73
CA TYR A 50 11.94 12.06 -5.99
C TYR A 50 11.80 13.05 -4.84
N ARG A 51 11.68 12.53 -3.61
CA ARG A 51 11.56 13.35 -2.41
C ARG A 51 12.80 14.20 -2.16
N ALA A 52 14.00 13.69 -2.43
CA ALA A 52 15.24 14.44 -2.26
C ALA A 52 15.35 15.61 -3.25
N LYS A 53 14.84 15.44 -4.48
CA LYS A 53 14.91 16.48 -5.53
C LYS A 53 13.80 17.52 -5.45
N TRP A 54 12.57 17.09 -5.19
CA TRP A 54 11.39 17.94 -5.30
C TRP A 54 10.59 18.05 -4.01
N GLY A 55 10.85 17.21 -3.01
CA GLY A 55 10.01 17.14 -1.81
C GLY A 55 8.67 16.41 -2.06
N ILE A 56 7.88 16.31 -0.99
CA ILE A 56 6.59 15.58 -1.00
C ILE A 56 5.46 16.43 -1.60
N ASP A 57 5.60 17.76 -1.57
CA ASP A 57 4.56 18.68 -2.03
C ASP A 57 4.34 18.68 -3.55
N TYR A 58 5.25 18.10 -4.32
CA TYR A 58 5.11 18.00 -5.77
C TYR A 58 4.59 16.64 -6.24
N MET A 59 4.38 15.69 -5.31
CA MET A 59 3.88 14.37 -5.66
C MET A 59 2.48 14.44 -6.29
N CYS A 60 2.36 13.94 -7.51
CA CYS A 60 1.09 13.80 -8.21
C CYS A 60 0.32 12.56 -7.74
N LEU A 61 -0.99 12.52 -8.01
CA LEU A 61 -1.86 11.40 -7.65
C LEU A 61 -1.35 10.05 -8.21
N THR A 62 -0.75 10.05 -9.40
CA THR A 62 -0.14 8.85 -10.00
C THR A 62 1.03 8.30 -9.18
N THR A 63 1.82 9.18 -8.56
CA THR A 63 2.91 8.76 -7.67
C THR A 63 2.34 8.17 -6.38
N VAL A 64 1.28 8.79 -5.86
CA VAL A 64 0.54 8.31 -4.68
C VAL A 64 -0.06 6.92 -4.94
N SER A 65 -0.64 6.66 -6.12
CA SER A 65 -1.16 5.32 -6.45
C SER A 65 -0.05 4.28 -6.57
N CYS A 66 1.11 4.62 -7.17
CA CYS A 66 2.26 3.72 -7.23
C CYS A 66 2.80 3.37 -5.82
N LEU A 67 2.83 4.35 -4.92
CA LEU A 67 3.18 4.17 -3.51
C LEU A 67 2.22 3.19 -2.83
N SER A 68 0.91 3.37 -3.05
CA SER A 68 -0.12 2.47 -2.52
C SER A 68 0.07 1.03 -2.97
N THR A 69 0.34 0.80 -4.27
CA THR A 69 0.61 -0.54 -4.82
C THR A 69 1.82 -1.17 -4.13
N ALA A 70 2.94 -0.43 -4.02
CA ALA A 70 4.15 -0.93 -3.38
C ALA A 70 3.93 -1.29 -1.89
N LEU A 71 3.13 -0.50 -1.16
CA LEU A 71 2.78 -0.78 0.22
C LEU A 71 2.03 -2.10 0.39
N PHE A 72 1.01 -2.36 -0.44
CA PHE A 72 0.25 -3.61 -0.36
C PHE A 72 1.06 -4.83 -0.79
N THR A 73 1.90 -4.66 -1.82
CA THR A 73 2.84 -5.70 -2.26
C THR A 73 3.77 -6.10 -1.13
N LEU A 74 4.41 -5.14 -0.45
CA LEU A 74 5.34 -5.44 0.65
C LEU A 74 4.63 -5.89 1.94
N LEU A 75 3.40 -5.42 2.21
CA LEU A 75 2.61 -5.88 3.36
C LEU A 75 2.37 -7.39 3.34
N SER A 76 2.12 -7.93 2.15
CA SER A 76 1.92 -9.37 1.94
C SER A 76 3.20 -10.20 2.19
N GLU A 77 4.34 -9.52 2.35
CA GLU A 77 5.68 -10.09 2.31
C GLU A 77 6.50 -9.78 3.58
N LEU A 78 5.85 -9.25 4.62
CA LEU A 78 6.48 -8.74 5.84
C LEU A 78 7.15 -9.79 6.74
N GLY A 79 7.06 -11.08 6.39
CA GLY A 79 7.75 -12.17 7.08
C GLY A 79 9.27 -12.14 6.91
N ASP A 80 9.77 -11.53 5.83
CA ASP A 80 11.20 -11.39 5.54
C ASP A 80 11.78 -10.11 6.16
N LEU A 81 12.87 -10.24 6.91
CA LEU A 81 13.54 -9.14 7.61
C LEU A 81 14.07 -8.06 6.64
N GLY A 82 14.53 -8.43 5.44
CA GLY A 82 15.04 -7.46 4.47
C GLY A 82 13.95 -6.48 4.00
N ARG A 83 12.74 -7.00 3.82
CA ARG A 83 11.58 -6.29 3.26
C ARG A 83 10.89 -5.35 4.25
N LYS A 84 11.13 -5.54 5.55
CA LYS A 84 10.62 -4.67 6.63
C LYS A 84 11.14 -3.25 6.54
N SER A 85 12.41 -3.08 6.14
CA SER A 85 13.05 -1.75 6.02
C SER A 85 12.42 -0.93 4.89
N ALA A 86 12.24 -1.55 3.71
CA ALA A 86 11.59 -0.96 2.56
C ALA A 86 10.14 -0.57 2.87
N PHE A 87 9.40 -1.47 3.53
CA PHE A 87 8.02 -1.18 3.96
C PHE A 87 7.95 -0.01 4.95
N ALA A 88 8.84 0.02 5.95
CA ALA A 88 8.86 1.08 6.95
C ALA A 88 9.07 2.46 6.33
N GLU A 89 9.94 2.55 5.33
CA GLU A 89 10.15 3.79 4.61
C GLU A 89 8.93 4.23 3.79
N LEU A 90 8.28 3.31 3.08
CA LEU A 90 7.03 3.64 2.39
C LEU A 90 5.97 4.16 3.38
N CYS A 91 5.90 3.61 4.59
CA CYS A 91 5.01 4.12 5.64
C CYS A 91 5.35 5.56 6.07
N VAL A 92 6.64 5.93 6.13
CA VAL A 92 7.05 7.32 6.40
C VAL A 92 6.57 8.26 5.30
N VAL A 93 6.76 7.87 4.03
CA VAL A 93 6.30 8.66 2.89
C VAL A 93 4.77 8.77 2.87
N ALA A 94 4.07 7.65 3.09
CA ALA A 94 2.62 7.59 3.18
C ALA A 94 2.07 8.48 4.29
N ARG A 95 2.68 8.46 5.48
CA ARG A 95 2.33 9.37 6.58
C ARG A 95 2.43 10.83 6.13
N ALA A 96 3.52 11.22 5.48
CA ALA A 96 3.67 12.59 5.00
C ALA A 96 2.61 12.94 3.94
N CYS A 97 2.36 12.06 2.98
CA CYS A 97 1.31 12.23 1.97
C CYS A 97 -0.11 12.30 2.59
N SER A 98 -0.36 11.63 3.71
CA SER A 98 -1.66 11.62 4.39
C SER A 98 -2.09 12.98 4.94
N ARG A 99 -1.14 13.91 5.14
CA ARG A 99 -1.47 15.30 5.51
C ARG A 99 -2.25 16.02 4.41
N ARG A 100 -1.99 15.68 3.15
CA ARG A 100 -2.55 16.34 1.97
C ARG A 100 -3.63 15.52 1.27
N TRP A 101 -3.46 14.20 1.21
CA TRP A 101 -4.30 13.32 0.40
C TRP A 101 -5.21 12.46 1.30
N PRO A 102 -6.54 12.67 1.28
CA PRO A 102 -7.49 11.86 2.05
C PRO A 102 -7.41 10.37 1.73
N LEU A 103 -7.12 10.03 0.46
CA LEU A 103 -6.89 8.67 0.01
C LEU A 103 -5.80 7.99 0.85
N MET A 104 -4.69 8.70 1.11
CA MET A 104 -3.57 8.17 1.86
C MET A 104 -3.89 8.04 3.36
N LYS A 105 -4.76 8.89 3.92
CA LYS A 105 -5.30 8.68 5.27
C LYS A 105 -6.08 7.37 5.37
N GLY A 106 -6.97 7.12 4.40
CA GLY A 106 -7.73 5.87 4.33
C GLY A 106 -6.81 4.66 4.18
N LEU A 107 -5.78 4.78 3.35
CA LEU A 107 -4.78 3.73 3.14
C LEU A 107 -3.98 3.40 4.39
N MET A 108 -3.48 4.41 5.10
CA MET A 108 -2.79 4.21 6.38
C MET A 108 -3.70 3.48 7.39
N ARG A 109 -5.00 3.82 7.43
CA ARG A 109 -5.95 3.12 8.29
C ARG A 109 -6.19 1.67 7.84
N MET A 110 -6.31 1.43 6.53
CA MET A 110 -6.44 0.07 6.01
C MET A 110 -5.22 -0.78 6.33
N LEU A 111 -4.01 -0.24 6.21
CA LEU A 111 -2.77 -0.95 6.56
C LEU A 111 -2.74 -1.34 8.04
N GLN A 112 -3.15 -0.45 8.95
CA GLN A 112 -3.29 -0.77 10.38
C GLN A 112 -4.25 -1.93 10.62
N LEU A 113 -5.45 -1.85 10.03
CA LEU A 113 -6.49 -2.86 10.20
C LEU A 113 -6.08 -4.22 9.61
N LEU A 114 -5.43 -4.22 8.44
CA LEU A 114 -4.92 -5.43 7.80
C LEU A 114 -3.79 -6.06 8.62
N ALA A 115 -2.87 -5.25 9.15
CA ALA A 115 -1.81 -5.77 10.01
C ALA A 115 -2.36 -6.41 11.30
N GLN A 116 -3.37 -5.78 11.92
CA GLN A 116 -4.06 -6.35 13.08
C GLN A 116 -4.79 -7.65 12.73
N LYS A 117 -5.59 -7.64 11.65
CA LYS A 117 -6.36 -8.81 11.20
C LYS A 117 -5.48 -10.00 10.85
N ASN A 118 -4.35 -9.75 10.18
CA ASN A 118 -3.46 -10.80 9.71
C ASN A 118 -2.38 -11.19 10.75
N HIS A 119 -2.47 -10.66 11.97
CA HIS A 119 -1.47 -10.84 13.04
C HIS A 119 -0.03 -10.56 12.59
N VAL A 120 0.14 -9.65 11.63
CA VAL A 120 1.45 -9.30 11.09
C VAL A 120 2.14 -8.36 12.06
N SER A 121 3.28 -8.78 12.60
CA SER A 121 4.09 -7.94 13.46
C SER A 121 4.74 -6.83 12.65
N LEU A 122 4.08 -5.67 12.63
CA LEU A 122 4.63 -4.44 12.09
C LEU A 122 5.96 -4.06 12.75
N PRO A 123 6.97 -3.59 11.98
CA PRO A 123 8.20 -3.04 12.55
C PRO A 123 7.91 -1.96 13.59
N PRO A 124 8.70 -1.87 14.68
CA PRO A 124 8.45 -0.93 15.77
C PRO A 124 8.40 0.53 15.28
N GLU A 125 9.19 0.88 14.26
CA GLU A 125 9.20 2.20 13.62
C GLU A 125 7.85 2.52 12.99
N THR A 126 7.23 1.55 12.30
CA THR A 126 5.90 1.71 11.70
C THR A 126 4.80 1.79 12.74
N ARG A 127 4.93 1.05 13.84
CA ARG A 127 3.95 1.10 14.95
C ARG A 127 3.89 2.50 15.56
N ALA A 128 5.04 3.12 15.81
CA ALA A 128 5.10 4.49 16.31
C ALA A 128 4.46 5.49 15.33
N LEU A 129 4.72 5.35 14.03
CA LEU A 129 4.10 6.19 12.98
C LEU A 129 2.58 6.07 12.96
N PHE A 130 2.05 4.88 13.21
CA PHE A 130 0.62 4.62 13.22
C PHE A 130 -0.09 5.19 14.45
N VAL A 131 0.54 5.11 15.64
CA VAL A 131 0.04 5.74 16.86
C VAL A 131 0.02 7.26 16.71
N ASP A 132 1.11 7.83 16.21
CA ASP A 132 1.20 9.27 15.93
C ASP A 132 0.17 9.72 14.88
N PHE A 133 -0.06 8.92 13.82
CA PHE A 133 -1.10 9.18 12.83
C PHE A 133 -2.51 9.22 13.44
N GLU A 134 -2.83 8.27 14.32
CA GLU A 134 -4.13 8.21 14.99
C GLU A 134 -4.34 9.41 15.91
N ALA A 135 -3.30 9.84 16.62
CA ALA A 135 -3.35 10.98 17.53
C ALA A 135 -3.42 12.35 16.84
N SER A 136 -2.74 12.53 15.69
CA SER A 136 -2.52 13.87 15.11
C SER A 136 -3.22 14.13 13.77
N ILE A 137 -3.59 13.08 13.01
CA ILE A 137 -4.16 13.24 11.65
C ILE A 137 -5.56 12.64 11.55
N TRP A 138 -5.84 11.60 12.33
CA TRP A 138 -7.11 10.87 12.30
C TRP A 138 -8.13 11.42 13.31
N GLU A 139 -8.74 12.54 12.99
CA GLU A 139 -9.92 13.03 13.71
C GLU A 139 -11.18 12.19 13.41
N ARG A 140 -12.13 12.11 14.36
CA ARG A 140 -13.43 11.42 14.19
C ARG A 140 -14.17 11.80 12.90
N HIS A 141 -14.02 13.05 12.45
CA HIS A 141 -14.63 13.55 11.21
C HIS A 141 -14.09 12.83 9.93
N ASN A 142 -12.86 12.30 9.96
CA ASN A 142 -12.28 11.57 8.83
C ASN A 142 -12.96 10.21 8.62
N HIS A 143 -13.45 9.57 9.69
CA HIS A 143 -14.19 8.31 9.59
C HIS A 143 -15.49 8.50 8.79
N GLU A 144 -16.27 9.53 9.13
CA GLU A 144 -17.52 9.86 8.42
C GLU A 144 -17.28 10.33 6.98
N ARG A 145 -16.16 11.01 6.72
CA ARG A 145 -15.79 11.43 5.36
C ARG A 145 -15.38 10.24 4.49
N LEU A 146 -14.61 9.30 5.02
CA LEU A 146 -14.25 8.06 4.32
C LEU A 146 -15.46 7.15 4.11
N LYS A 147 -16.34 7.05 5.12
CA LYS A 147 -17.60 6.32 5.01
C LYS A 147 -18.47 6.88 3.89
N ARG A 148 -18.59 8.21 3.78
CA ARG A 148 -19.27 8.88 2.66
C ARG A 148 -18.62 8.56 1.32
N ILE A 149 -17.30 8.73 1.18
CA ILE A 149 -16.59 8.40 -0.08
C ILE A 149 -16.80 6.94 -0.48
N CYS A 150 -16.77 6.01 0.47
CA CYS A 150 -17.02 4.59 0.18
C CYS A 150 -18.49 4.32 -0.19
N GLN A 151 -19.44 5.00 0.47
CA GLN A 151 -20.87 4.92 0.13
C GLN A 151 -21.18 5.54 -1.24
N ASP A 152 -20.52 6.63 -1.62
CA ASP A 152 -20.70 7.25 -2.94
C ASP A 152 -20.09 6.38 -4.05
N PHE A 153 -18.97 5.71 -3.76
CA PHE A 153 -18.26 4.85 -4.70
C PHE A 153 -18.92 3.47 -4.88
N TRP A 154 -19.50 2.88 -3.82
CA TRP A 154 -20.16 1.56 -3.85
C TRP A 154 -21.70 1.62 -3.85
N GLY A 155 -22.30 2.74 -3.45
CA GLY A 155 -23.75 2.93 -3.32
C GLY A 155 -24.42 3.58 -4.53
N GLY A 156 -23.67 3.93 -5.58
CA GLY A 156 -24.21 4.46 -6.84
C GLY A 156 -24.97 3.43 -7.70
N GLY A 157 -25.23 2.23 -7.18
CA GLY A 157 -25.78 1.09 -7.91
C GLY A 157 -27.18 0.64 -7.50
N THR A 158 -28.04 1.51 -6.96
CA THR A 158 -29.47 1.20 -6.87
C THR A 158 -30.22 1.81 -8.05
N PRO A 159 -30.76 0.99 -8.99
CA PRO A 159 -31.67 1.50 -10.00
C PRO A 159 -32.93 2.00 -9.28
N ARG A 160 -33.36 3.22 -9.60
CA ARG A 160 -34.71 3.66 -9.23
C ARG A 160 -35.70 2.78 -9.97
N ALA A 161 -36.51 2.04 -9.21
CA ALA A 161 -37.78 1.50 -9.69
C ALA A 161 -38.78 2.64 -9.91
#